data_AF-A0A0F9T9V5-F1
#
_entry.id   AF-A0A0F9T9V5-F1
#
_cell.length_a   1.000
_cell.length_b   1.000
_cell.length_c   1.000
_cell.angle_alpha   90.00
_cell.angle_beta   90.00
_cell.angle_gamma   90.00
#
_symmetry.space_group_name_H-M   'P 1'
#
loop_
_entity.id
_entity.type
_entity.pdbx_description
1 polymer ?
#
loop_
_entity_poly.entity_id
_entity_poly.type
_entity_poly.pdbx_seq_one_letter_code
_entity_poly.pdbx_strand_id
1 'polypeptide(L)' 'MDERFNIPINFLISQSLLQAVDEYATETTRKRSSIIREALAKYLEAKNREKLEELMREGYEAMWEPAYIARINEEY' A
#
# COMPACT_ATOMS: atom_id res chain seq x y z
N MET A 1 11.87 -15.77 -14.14
CA MET A 1 11.82 -14.54 -13.34
C MET A 1 11.84 -13.39 -14.31
N ASP A 2 10.87 -12.48 -14.20
CA ASP A 2 10.62 -11.47 -15.23
C ASP A 2 11.59 -10.28 -15.06
N GLU A 3 12.55 -10.13 -15.98
CA GLU A 3 13.64 -9.14 -15.92
C GLU A 3 13.21 -7.71 -16.36
N ARG A 4 11.91 -7.46 -16.54
CA ARG A 4 11.41 -6.30 -17.31
C ARG A 4 11.51 -4.92 -16.63
N PHE A 5 11.95 -4.80 -15.38
CA PHE A 5 11.94 -3.50 -14.67
C PHE A 5 13.17 -3.26 -13.77
N ASN A 6 14.39 -3.52 -14.26
CA ASN A 6 15.60 -3.05 -13.58
C ASN A 6 15.91 -1.58 -13.95
N ILE A 7 14.97 -0.67 -13.64
CA ILE A 7 15.12 0.76 -13.87
C ILE A 7 15.97 1.34 -12.73
N PRO A 8 17.10 2.00 -12.99
CA PRO A 8 17.86 2.68 -11.96
C PRO A 8 17.04 3.86 -11.41
N ILE A 9 16.71 3.81 -10.12
CA ILE A 9 15.98 4.88 -9.44
C ILE A 9 16.97 5.70 -8.63
N ASN A 10 17.01 7.00 -8.88
CA ASN A 10 17.73 7.96 -8.06
C ASN A 10 16.72 8.76 -7.24
N PHE A 11 16.89 8.80 -5.92
CA PHE A 11 15.97 9.48 -5.02
C PHE A 11 16.72 10.14 -3.87
N LEU A 12 16.19 11.26 -3.40
CA LEU A 12 16.71 11.97 -2.25
C LEU A 12 16.12 11.36 -0.97
N ILE A 13 16.98 10.99 -0.04
CA ILE A 13 16.62 10.45 1.26
C ILE A 13 17.37 11.24 2.33
N SER A 14 16.76 11.42 3.50
CA SER A 14 17.47 12.06 4.62
C SER A 14 18.68 11.23 5.03
N GLN A 15 19.76 11.91 5.44
CA GLN A 15 20.99 11.24 5.86
C GLN A 15 20.76 10.33 7.07
N SER A 16 19.93 10.75 8.02
CA SER A 16 19.57 9.94 9.19
C SER A 16 18.87 8.64 8.82
N LEU A 17 17.96 8.67 7.83
CA LEU A 17 17.26 7.47 7.40
C LEU A 17 18.15 6.56 6.57
N LEU A 18 19.03 7.13 5.73
CA LEU A 18 20.03 6.35 5.01
C LEU A 18 20.96 5.61 5.97
N GLN A 19 21.41 6.29 7.03
CA GLN A 19 22.26 5.69 8.05
C GLN A 19 21.56 4.51 8.75
N ALA A 20 20.29 4.67 9.14
CA ALA A 20 19.52 3.58 9.74
C ALA A 20 19.37 2.36 8.79
N VAL A 21 19.18 2.61 7.49
CA VAL A 21 19.13 1.55 6.47
C VAL A 21 20.49 0.87 6.32
N ASP A 22 21.59 1.62 6.43
CA ASP A 22 22.95 1.11 6.31
C ASP A 22 23.34 0.22 7.50
N GLU A 23 22.95 0.63 8.70
CA GLU A 23 23.10 -0.15 9.93
C GLU A 23 22.35 -1.48 9.80
N TYR A 24 21.06 -1.43 9.43
CA TYR A 24 20.25 -2.62 9.21
C TYR A 24 20.79 -3.53 8.08
N ALA A 25 21.31 -2.94 7.01
CA ALA A 25 21.95 -3.67 5.91
C ALA A 25 23.19 -4.44 6.39
N THR A 26 23.97 -3.82 7.26
CA THR A 26 25.18 -4.42 7.86
C THR A 26 24.80 -5.58 8.77
N GLU A 27 23.83 -5.37 9.67
CA GLU A 27 23.35 -6.40 10.61
C GLU A 27 22.79 -7.63 9.89
N THR A 28 22.08 -7.43 8.78
CA THR A 28 21.39 -8.50 8.06
C THR A 28 22.19 -9.07 6.89
N THR A 29 23.39 -8.54 6.60
CA THR A 29 24.19 -8.88 5.41
C THR A 29 23.38 -8.70 4.10
N ARG A 30 22.45 -7.75 4.07
CA ARG A 30 21.57 -7.49 2.91
C ARG A 30 22.02 -6.24 2.16
N LYS A 31 21.72 -6.19 0.86
CA LYS A 31 21.94 -4.99 0.05
C LYS A 31 20.90 -3.93 0.39
N ARG A 32 21.31 -2.66 0.53
CA ARG A 32 20.40 -1.50 0.70
C ARG A 32 19.24 -1.53 -0.29
N SER A 33 19.52 -1.76 -1.57
CA SER A 33 18.51 -1.79 -2.63
C SER A 33 17.49 -2.93 -2.49
N SER A 34 17.83 -4.02 -1.80
CA SER A 34 16.87 -5.09 -1.48
C SER A 34 15.95 -4.66 -0.35
N ILE A 35 16.52 -4.06 0.70
CA ILE A 35 15.77 -3.56 1.87
C ILE A 35 14.79 -2.47 1.44
N ILE A 36 15.26 -1.49 0.65
CA ILE A 36 14.44 -0.38 0.16
C ILE A 36 13.29 -0.92 -0.72
N ARG A 37 13.57 -1.87 -1.62
CA ARG A 37 12.52 -2.49 -2.45
C ARG A 37 11.49 -3.23 -1.63
N GLU A 38 11.91 -3.97 -0.61
CA GLU A 38 10.98 -4.66 0.29
C GLU A 38 10.13 -3.68 1.09
N ALA A 39 10.73 -2.62 1.62
CA ALA A 39 10.02 -1.58 2.37
C ALA A 39 8.98 -0.88 1.49
N LEU A 40 9.33 -0.54 0.25
CA LEU A 40 8.39 0.03 -0.73
C LEU A 40 7.26 -0.94 -1.08
N ALA A 41 7.56 -2.22 -1.28
CA ALA A 41 6.54 -3.23 -1.56
C ALA A 41 5.52 -3.33 -0.41
N LYS A 42 5.99 -3.43 0.84
CA LYS A 42 5.14 -3.46 2.04
C LYS A 42 4.31 -2.19 2.19
N TYR A 43 4.90 -1.02 1.91
CA TYR A 43 4.19 0.26 1.95
C TYR A 43 3.06 0.32 0.90
N LEU A 44 3.35 -0.08 -0.34
CA LEU A 44 2.35 -0.11 -1.41
C LEU A 44 1.23 -1.11 -1.13
N GLU A 45 1.55 -2.28 -0.58
CA GLU A 45 0.55 -3.26 -0.16
C GLU A 45 -0.39 -2.66 0.90
N ALA A 46 0.15 -2.00 1.92
CA ALA A 46 -0.65 -1.34 2.94
C ALA A 46 -1.55 -0.25 2.35
N LYS A 47 -1.02 0.59 1.44
CA LYS A 47 -1.79 1.64 0.77
C LYS A 47 -2.89 1.09 -0.13
N ASN A 48 -2.64 0.00 -0.83
CA ASN A 48 -3.66 -0.66 -1.64
C ASN A 48 -4.77 -1.24 -0.78
N ARG A 49 -4.44 -1.81 0.39
CA ARG A 49 -5.43 -2.29 1.34
C ARG A 49 -6.29 -1.16 1.90
N GLU A 50 -5.68 -0.06 2.35
CA GLU A 50 -6.41 1.13 2.82
C GLU A 50 -7.40 1.63 1.75
N LYS A 51 -6.94 1.73 0.50
CA LYS A 51 -7.79 2.14 -0.62
C LYS A 51 -8.92 1.14 -0.89
N LEU A 52 -8.65 -0.16 -0.80
CA LEU A 52 -9.67 -1.18 -0.98
C LEU A 52 -10.75 -1.08 0.10
N GLU A 53 -10.36 -0.91 1.36
CA GLU A 53 -11.29 -0.73 2.48
C GLU A 53 -12.17 0.51 2.30
N GLU A 54 -11.59 1.61 1.83
CA GLU A 54 -12.32 2.84 1.50
C GLU A 54 -13.36 2.60 0.39
N LEU A 55 -12.95 1.97 -0.71
CA LEU A 55 -13.86 1.64 -1.82
C LEU A 55 -14.98 0.67 -1.40
N MET A 56 -14.66 -0.29 -0.53
CA MET A 56 -15.67 -1.20 0.02
C MET A 56 -16.68 -0.43 0.87
N ARG A 57 -16.22 0.45 1.75
CA ARG A 57 -17.09 1.30 2.59
C ARG A 57 -18.01 2.17 1.72
N GLU A 58 -17.47 2.85 0.73
CA GLU A 58 -18.24 3.65 -0.22
C GLU A 58 -19.28 2.80 -0.96
N GLY A 59 -18.90 1.60 -1.42
CA GLY A 59 -19.82 0.67 -2.07
C GLY A 59 -20.98 0.23 -1.17
N TYR A 60 -20.71 -0.06 0.10
CA TYR A 60 -21.75 -0.42 1.07
C TYR A 60 -22.67 0.75 1.39
N GLU A 61 -22.13 1.96 1.60
CA GLU A 61 -22.91 3.18 1.83
C GLU A 61 -23.85 3.45 0.64
N ALA A 62 -23.35 3.33 -0.60
CA ALA A 62 -24.13 3.53 -1.82
C ALA A 62 -25.23 2.47 -2.04
N MET A 63 -25.05 1.24 -1.52
CA MET A 63 -26.06 0.18 -1.62
C MET A 63 -27.09 0.21 -0.49
N TRP A 64 -26.77 0.79 0.66
CA TRP A 64 -27.69 0.89 1.80
C TRP A 64 -28.93 1.74 1.45
N GLU A 65 -28.71 2.92 0.88
CA GLU A 65 -29.78 3.90 0.62
C GLU A 65 -30.88 3.36 -0.32
N PRO A 66 -30.55 2.74 -1.46
CA PRO A 66 -31.55 2.16 -2.36
C PRO A 66 -32.28 0.96 -1.76
N ALA A 67 -31.58 0.09 -1.03
CA ALA A 67 -32.18 -1.11 -0.42
C ALA A 67 -33.11 -0.78 0.74
N TYR A 68 -32.77 0.24 1.54
CA TYR A 68 -33.63 0.76 2.61
C TYR A 68 -34.90 1.41 2.06
N ILE A 69 -34.77 2.26 1.03
CA ILE A 69 -35.93 2.88 0.37
C ILE A 69 -36.82 1.83 -0.29
N ALA A 70 -36.25 0.82 -0.96
CA ALA A 70 -37.01 -0.27 -1.55
C ALA A 70 -37.82 -1.05 -0.50
N ARG A 71 -37.23 -1.37 0.66
CA ARG A 71 -37.95 -2.02 1.77
C ARG A 71 -39.11 -1.20 2.32
N ILE A 72 -38.90 0.11 2.52
CA ILE A 72 -39.97 0.98 3.01
C ILE A 72 -41.13 1.02 2.01
N ASN A 73 -40.83 1.06 0.71
CA ASN A 73 -41.87 1.10 -0.33
C ASN A 73 -42.59 -0.24 -0.55
N GLU A 74 -42.05 -1.37 -0.07
CA GLU A 74 -42.72 -2.69 -0.10
C GLU A 74 -43.60 -2.93 1.15
N GLU A 75 -43.42 -2.16 2.23
CA GLU A 75 -44.18 -2.27 3.48
C GLU A 75 -45.40 -1.31 3.55
N TYR A 76 -45.64 -0.48 2.53
CA TYR A 76 -46.82 0.40 2.37
C TYR A 76 -47.57 0.11 1.06
#